data_AF-A0A496RP57-F1
#
_entry.id   AF-A0A496RP57-F1
#
_cell.length_a   1.000
_cell.length_b   1.000
_cell.length_c   1.000
_cell.angle_alpha   90.00
_cell.angle_beta   90.00
_cell.angle_gamma   90.00
#
_symmetry.space_group_name_H-M   'P 1'
#
loop_
_entity.id
_entity.type
_entity.pdbx_description
1 polymer ?
#
loop_
_entity_poly.entity_id
_entity_poly.type
_entity_poly.pdbx_seq_one_letter_code
_entity_poly.pdbx_strand_id
1 'polypeptide(L)'
;MRTTLIKLSIALFLFFLVDFLKPFGFYFCSEFLFLGILFVSLNLAFLYSFGFAFVFGLFKDLFPPQSLLFYTFSFVLINMFLRLTLKYFHGRSIIKNLVVGLAIIFYALLNSIEVGQILPSLIFSFFMQSLLVFFIMERFLLKWVTD
;
A
#
# COMPACT_ATOMS: atom_id res chain seq x y z
N MET A 1 -6.83 -3.26 -20.68
CA MET A 1 -7.15 -2.27 -19.61
C MET A 1 -8.33 -2.68 -18.74
N ARG A 2 -9.52 -2.98 -19.29
CA ARG A 2 -10.69 -3.45 -18.50
C ARG A 2 -10.40 -4.70 -17.66
N THR A 3 -9.80 -5.73 -18.26
CA THR A 3 -9.42 -6.98 -17.58
C THR A 3 -8.41 -6.73 -16.44
N THR A 4 -7.41 -5.88 -16.70
CA THR A 4 -6.39 -5.45 -15.73
C THR A 4 -7.02 -4.80 -14.50
N LEU A 5 -7.98 -3.89 -14.68
CA LEU A 5 -8.68 -3.21 -13.59
C LEU A 5 -9.50 -4.19 -12.75
N ILE A 6 -10.17 -5.15 -13.38
CA ILE A 6 -10.95 -6.19 -12.67
C ILE A 6 -10.01 -7.06 -11.84
N LYS A 7 -8.92 -7.56 -12.43
CA LYS A 7 -7.90 -8.37 -11.74
C LYS A 7 -7.35 -7.63 -10.51
N LEU A 8 -7.00 -6.36 -10.66
CA LEU A 8 -6.50 -5.53 -9.56
C LEU A 8 -7.55 -5.28 -8.49
N SER A 9 -8.81 -5.07 -8.88
CA SER A 9 -9.92 -4.93 -7.93
C SER A 9 -10.07 -6.19 -7.09
N ILE A 10 -10.01 -7.37 -7.72
CA ILE A 10 -10.07 -8.66 -7.04
C ILE A 10 -8.87 -8.83 -6.10
N ALA A 11 -7.66 -8.52 -6.55
CA ALA A 11 -6.45 -8.62 -5.72
C ALA A 11 -6.50 -7.69 -4.50
N LEU A 12 -6.89 -6.43 -4.68
CA LEU A 12 -7.05 -5.48 -3.57
C LEU A 12 -8.15 -5.93 -2.61
N PHE A 13 -9.24 -6.50 -3.11
CA PHE A 13 -10.29 -7.04 -2.26
C PHE A 13 -9.80 -8.24 -1.43
N LEU A 14 -9.03 -9.15 -2.04
CA LEU A 14 -8.39 -10.25 -1.30
C LEU A 14 -7.42 -9.73 -0.24
N PHE A 15 -6.61 -8.72 -0.55
CA PHE A 15 -5.72 -8.10 0.43
C PHE A 15 -6.46 -7.42 1.57
N PHE A 16 -7.57 -6.75 1.27
CA PHE A 16 -8.47 -6.20 2.28
C PHE A 16 -9.00 -7.30 3.21
N LEU A 17 -9.45 -8.43 2.66
CA LEU A 17 -9.91 -9.57 3.47
C LEU A 17 -8.79 -10.17 4.32
N VAL A 18 -7.57 -10.30 3.79
CA VAL A 18 -6.40 -10.81 4.55
C VAL A 18 -6.05 -9.88 5.70
N ASP A 19 -6.03 -8.56 5.45
CA ASP A 19 -5.81 -7.54 6.49
C ASP A 19 -6.91 -7.58 7.55
N PHE A 20 -8.17 -7.80 7.14
CA PHE A 20 -9.33 -7.87 8.03
C PHE A 20 -9.31 -9.12 8.91
N LEU A 21 -8.93 -10.28 8.37
CA LEU A 21 -9.09 -11.57 9.06
C LEU A 21 -8.18 -11.73 10.30
N LYS A 22 -7.17 -10.87 10.52
CA LYS A 22 -6.46 -10.61 11.80
C LYS A 22 -6.17 -11.84 12.72
N PRO A 23 -5.53 -12.92 12.20
CA PRO A 23 -4.35 -13.39 12.91
C PRO A 23 -3.07 -13.13 12.11
N PHE A 24 -3.15 -12.92 10.79
CA PHE A 24 -1.97 -12.74 9.95
C PHE A 24 -1.26 -11.39 10.15
N GLY A 25 -1.98 -10.30 10.41
CA GLY A 25 -1.37 -8.99 10.68
C GLY A 25 -0.47 -8.95 11.92
N PHE A 26 -0.70 -9.83 12.90
CA PHE A 26 0.14 -9.97 14.10
C PHE A 26 1.44 -10.73 13.81
N TYR A 27 1.43 -11.69 12.87
CA TYR A 27 2.61 -12.49 12.50
C TYR A 27 3.45 -11.84 11.39
N PHE A 28 2.79 -11.16 10.45
CA PHE A 28 3.43 -10.62 9.25
C PHE A 28 3.75 -9.14 9.31
N CYS A 29 3.51 -8.46 10.46
CA CYS A 29 3.71 -7.02 10.71
C CYS A 29 3.69 -6.16 9.43
N SER A 30 2.72 -6.40 8.55
CA SER A 30 2.63 -5.79 7.23
C SER A 30 1.17 -5.77 6.83
N GLU A 31 0.82 -4.77 6.04
CA GLU A 31 -0.56 -4.53 5.62
C GLU A 31 -0.63 -4.72 4.11
N PHE A 32 -1.25 -5.83 3.70
CA PHE A 32 -1.30 -6.25 2.30
C PHE A 32 -2.08 -5.25 1.46
N LEU A 33 -3.14 -4.64 2.00
CA LEU A 33 -3.92 -3.66 1.26
C LEU A 33 -3.09 -2.41 0.95
N PHE A 34 -2.31 -1.96 1.92
CA PHE A 34 -1.39 -0.84 1.75
C PHE A 34 -0.37 -1.15 0.65
N LEU A 35 0.27 -2.32 0.69
CA LEU A 35 1.21 -2.76 -0.33
C LEU A 35 0.55 -2.85 -1.72
N GLY A 36 -0.67 -3.37 -1.80
CA GLY A 36 -1.45 -3.42 -3.03
C GLY A 36 -1.71 -2.03 -3.62
N ILE A 37 -1.99 -1.03 -2.77
CA ILE A 37 -2.16 0.36 -3.21
C ILE A 37 -0.84 0.95 -3.72
N LEU A 38 0.29 0.66 -3.08
CA LEU A 38 1.61 1.03 -3.62
C LEU A 38 1.80 0.43 -5.02
N PHE A 39 1.52 -0.86 -5.19
CA PHE A 39 1.65 -1.55 -6.46
C PHE A 39 0.78 -0.92 -7.56
N VAL A 40 -0.49 -0.65 -7.24
CA VAL A 40 -1.41 0.02 -8.16
C VAL A 40 -0.94 1.44 -8.52
N SER A 41 -0.40 2.18 -7.55
CA SER A 41 0.13 3.53 -7.76
C SER A 41 1.35 3.54 -8.69
N LEU A 42 2.12 2.46 -8.73
CA LEU A 42 3.28 2.32 -9.62
C LEU A 42 2.90 1.92 -11.04
N ASN A 43 1.85 1.11 -11.21
CA ASN A 43 1.60 0.40 -12.47
C ASN A 43 0.37 0.90 -13.27
N LEU A 44 -0.57 1.62 -12.65
CA LEU A 44 -1.73 2.19 -13.35
C LEU A 44 -1.54 3.68 -13.70
N ALA A 45 -2.54 4.31 -14.32
CA ALA A 45 -2.60 5.76 -14.44
C ALA A 45 -3.13 6.41 -13.14
N PHE A 46 -2.77 7.68 -12.91
CA PHE A 46 -3.06 8.40 -11.67
C PHE A 46 -4.54 8.33 -11.24
N LEU A 47 -5.45 8.57 -12.17
CA LEU A 47 -6.89 8.62 -11.88
C LEU A 47 -7.42 7.28 -11.34
N TYR A 48 -6.99 6.16 -11.92
CA TYR A 48 -7.36 4.83 -11.44
C TYR A 48 -6.68 4.48 -10.12
N SER A 49 -5.39 4.79 -9.98
CA SER A 49 -4.71 4.51 -8.71
C SER A 49 -5.31 5.31 -7.56
N PHE A 50 -5.62 6.59 -7.80
CA PHE A 50 -6.27 7.46 -6.84
C PHE A 50 -7.65 6.90 -6.45
N GLY A 51 -8.46 6.49 -7.43
CA GLY A 51 -9.76 5.87 -7.18
C GLY A 51 -9.66 4.62 -6.31
N PHE A 52 -8.69 3.73 -6.58
CA PHE A 52 -8.46 2.56 -5.74
C PHE A 52 -8.03 2.92 -4.32
N ALA A 53 -7.10 3.87 -4.16
CA ALA A 53 -6.65 4.31 -2.84
C ALA A 53 -7.80 4.90 -2.01
N PHE A 54 -8.67 5.69 -2.64
CA PHE A 54 -9.84 6.28 -2.00
C PHE A 54 -10.87 5.22 -1.60
N VAL A 55 -11.29 4.36 -2.54
CA VAL A 55 -12.33 3.35 -2.29
C VAL A 55 -11.90 2.33 -1.24
N PHE A 56 -10.69 1.78 -1.37
CA PHE A 56 -10.19 0.80 -0.40
C PHE A 56 -9.75 1.42 0.93
N GLY A 57 -9.37 2.70 0.92
CA GLY A 57 -9.21 3.48 2.15
C GLY A 57 -10.52 3.58 2.91
N LEU A 58 -11.63 3.94 2.24
CA LEU A 58 -12.95 4.01 2.85
C LEU A 58 -13.40 2.65 3.40
N PHE A 59 -13.19 1.57 2.65
CA PHE A 59 -13.48 0.23 3.16
C PHE A 59 -12.69 -0.11 4.42
N LYS A 60 -11.41 0.29 4.50
CA LYS A 60 -10.58 0.05 5.68
C LYS A 60 -10.99 0.90 6.87
N ASP A 61 -11.39 2.15 6.65
CA ASP A 61 -11.91 3.03 7.71
C ASP A 61 -13.28 2.59 8.24
N LEU A 62 -14.11 1.93 7.41
CA LEU A 62 -15.41 1.40 7.85
C LEU A 62 -15.28 0.16 8.76
N PHE A 63 -14.14 -0.53 8.73
CA PHE A 63 -13.93 -1.82 9.41
C PHE A 63 -12.49 -1.93 9.93
N PRO A 64 -12.14 -1.68 11.21
CA PRO A 64 -12.90 -1.33 12.43
C PRO A 64 -13.07 0.19 12.65
N PRO A 65 -13.97 0.65 13.56
CA PRO A 65 -14.20 2.08 13.82
C PRO A 65 -13.03 2.69 14.60
N GLN A 66 -11.93 2.95 13.91
CA GLN A 66 -10.89 3.87 14.36
C GLN A 66 -11.18 5.27 13.80
N SER A 67 -10.29 6.23 14.08
CA SER A 67 -10.47 7.65 13.80
C SER A 67 -11.04 7.91 12.38
N LEU A 68 -12.02 8.82 12.27
CA LEU A 68 -12.73 9.10 11.03
C LEU A 68 -11.74 9.42 9.89
N LEU A 69 -11.65 8.51 8.91
CA LEU A 69 -10.97 8.67 7.61
C LEU A 69 -9.43 8.60 7.60
N PHE A 70 -8.78 8.03 8.62
CA PHE A 70 -7.32 7.97 8.68
C PHE A 70 -6.69 7.17 7.54
N TYR A 71 -7.18 5.97 7.24
CA TYR A 71 -6.62 5.12 6.18
C TYR A 71 -6.89 5.72 4.80
N THR A 72 -8.09 6.26 4.58
CA THR A 72 -8.43 6.98 3.35
C THR A 72 -7.45 8.12 3.11
N PHE A 73 -7.22 8.97 4.11
CA PHE A 73 -6.29 10.08 3.99
C PHE A 73 -4.85 9.59 3.74
N SER A 74 -4.39 8.61 4.51
CA SER A 74 -3.04 8.06 4.40
C SER A 74 -2.78 7.45 3.02
N PHE A 75 -3.70 6.63 2.50
CA PHE A 75 -3.55 6.00 1.19
C PHE A 75 -3.57 7.01 0.05
N VAL A 76 -4.46 8.01 0.13
CA VAL A 76 -4.50 9.09 -0.87
C VAL A 76 -3.21 9.89 -0.85
N LEU A 77 -2.73 10.28 0.34
CA LEU A 77 -1.52 11.08 0.48
C LEU A 77 -0.29 10.33 -0.05
N ILE A 78 -0.16 9.05 0.28
CA ILE A 78 0.94 8.21 -0.19
C ILE A 78 0.89 8.03 -1.71
N ASN A 79 -0.30 7.85 -2.29
CA ASN A 79 -0.46 7.76 -3.74
C ASN A 79 -0.01 9.05 -4.43
N MET A 80 -0.43 10.21 -3.91
CA MET A 80 0.01 11.51 -4.41
C MET A 80 1.54 11.66 -4.29
N PHE A 81 2.11 11.32 -3.13
CA PHE A 81 3.55 11.37 -2.90
C PHE A 81 4.33 10.52 -3.90
N LEU A 82 3.95 9.25 -4.10
CA LEU A 82 4.58 8.36 -5.07
C LEU A 82 4.55 8.94 -6.48
N ARG A 83 3.40 9.46 -6.88
CA ARG A 83 3.17 9.96 -8.23
C ARG A 83 3.96 11.21 -8.52
N LEU A 84 3.99 12.14 -7.57
CA LEU A 84 4.82 13.34 -7.69
C LEU A 84 6.28 12.95 -7.77
N THR A 85 6.78 12.13 -6.85
CA THR A 85 8.20 11.73 -6.85
C THR A 85 8.59 11.00 -8.13
N LEU A 86 7.77 10.06 -8.62
CA LEU A 86 8.08 9.34 -9.88
C LEU A 86 7.96 10.22 -11.13
N LYS A 87 7.14 11.27 -11.09
CA LYS A 87 7.07 12.27 -12.15
C LYS A 87 8.38 13.07 -12.22
N TYR A 88 8.94 13.46 -11.09
CA TYR A 88 10.19 14.24 -11.03
C TYR A 88 11.45 13.41 -11.32
N PHE A 89 11.48 12.14 -10.92
CA PHE A 89 12.67 11.29 -11.00
C PHE A 89 12.57 10.18 -12.05
N HIS A 90 11.99 10.50 -13.22
CA HIS A 90 11.67 9.54 -14.26
C HIS A 90 12.86 8.65 -14.70
N GLY A 91 12.60 7.37 -14.99
CA GLY A 91 13.50 6.49 -15.74
C GLY A 91 14.55 5.70 -14.94
N ARG A 92 14.70 5.91 -13.62
CA ARG A 92 15.66 5.12 -12.82
C ARG A 92 14.95 4.10 -11.93
N SER A 93 15.10 2.82 -12.24
CA SER A 93 14.54 1.71 -11.43
C SER A 93 14.98 1.75 -9.97
N ILE A 94 16.20 2.23 -9.70
CA ILE A 94 16.71 2.42 -8.33
C ILE A 94 15.86 3.44 -7.56
N ILE A 95 15.44 4.52 -8.24
CA ILE A 95 14.63 5.56 -7.60
C ILE A 95 13.25 4.99 -7.27
N LYS A 96 12.65 4.18 -8.15
CA LYS A 96 11.37 3.52 -7.84
C LYS A 96 11.42 2.75 -6.52
N ASN A 97 12.45 1.94 -6.32
CA ASN A 97 12.60 1.15 -5.09
C ASN A 97 12.83 2.04 -3.86
N LEU A 98 13.63 3.11 -3.99
CA LEU A 98 13.82 4.08 -2.92
C LEU A 98 12.52 4.78 -2.53
N VAL A 99 11.70 5.19 -3.50
CA VAL A 99 10.41 5.86 -3.24
C VAL A 99 9.43 4.90 -2.57
N VAL A 100 9.39 3.64 -2.97
CA VAL A 100 8.61 2.60 -2.27
C VAL A 100 9.06 2.45 -0.83
N GLY A 101 10.38 2.34 -0.59
CA GLY A 101 10.92 2.27 0.77
C GLY A 101 10.54 3.48 1.62
N LEU A 102 10.64 4.70 1.07
CA LEU A 102 10.21 5.93 1.74
C LEU A 102 8.71 5.93 2.03
N ALA A 103 7.87 5.45 1.11
CA ALA A 103 6.43 5.36 1.32
C ALA A 103 6.08 4.39 2.46
N ILE A 104 6.78 3.26 2.58
CA ILE A 104 6.61 2.30 3.66
C ILE A 104 7.02 2.91 5.01
N ILE A 105 8.17 3.58 5.08
CA ILE A 105 8.62 4.27 6.30
C ILE A 105 7.63 5.34 6.71
N PHE A 106 7.20 6.17 5.75
CA PHE A 106 6.24 7.23 5.99
C PHE A 106 4.92 6.70 6.53
N TYR A 107 4.39 5.63 5.93
CA TYR A 107 3.19 4.96 6.44
C TYR A 107 3.37 4.40 7.86
N ALA A 108 4.49 3.73 8.13
CA ALA A 108 4.78 3.19 9.44
C ALA A 108 4.85 4.29 10.51
N LEU A 109 5.42 5.45 10.18
CA LEU A 109 5.45 6.62 11.07
C LEU A 109 4.05 7.17 11.32
N LEU A 110 3.22 7.34 10.27
CA LEU A 110 1.84 7.79 10.43
C LEU A 110 1.04 6.86 11.35
N ASN A 111 1.13 5.55 11.11
CA ASN A 111 0.44 4.55 11.92
C ASN A 111 0.95 4.54 13.38
N SER A 112 2.26 4.71 13.58
CA SER A 112 2.85 4.80 14.93
C SER A 112 2.38 6.04 15.70
N ILE A 113 2.17 7.16 15.01
CA ILE A 113 1.61 8.39 15.60
C ILE A 113 0.14 8.16 16.01
N GLU A 114 -0.67 7.52 15.15
CA GLU A 114 -2.07 7.22 15.46
C GLU A 114 -2.21 6.30 16.67
N VAL A 115 -1.39 5.24 16.74
CA VAL A 115 -1.39 4.30 17.87
C VAL A 115 -0.77 4.92 19.14
N GLY A 116 -0.11 6.07 19.04
CA GLY A 116 0.56 6.74 20.15
C GLY A 116 1.80 6.01 20.66
N GLN A 117 2.36 5.09 19.87
CA GLN A 117 3.52 4.27 20.22
C GLN A 117 4.54 4.28 19.09
N ILE A 118 5.67 4.94 19.31
CA ILE A 118 6.79 4.96 18.37
C ILE A 118 7.84 3.98 18.91
N LEU A 119 7.71 2.70 18.54
CA LEU A 119 8.74 1.69 18.81
C LEU A 119 9.60 1.50 17.55
N PRO A 120 10.89 1.90 17.57
CA PRO A 120 11.78 1.76 16.41
C PRO A 120 11.91 0.31 15.93
N SER A 121 11.84 -0.67 16.85
CA SER A 121 11.89 -2.10 16.53
C SER A 121 10.68 -2.55 15.70
N LEU A 122 9.48 -2.05 16.01
CA LEU A 122 8.27 -2.35 15.25
C LEU A 122 8.31 -1.71 13.88
N ILE A 123 8.76 -0.46 13.77
CA ILE A 123 8.91 0.25 12.50
C ILE A 123 9.92 -0.49 11.60
N PHE A 124 11.05 -0.90 12.16
CA PHE A 124 12.07 -1.64 11.41
C PHE A 124 11.56 -3.02 10.95
N SER A 125 10.88 -3.76 11.83
CA SER A 125 10.28 -5.05 11.47
C SER A 125 9.22 -4.88 10.36
N PHE A 126 8.32 -3.91 10.52
CA PHE A 126 7.31 -3.57 9.53
C PHE A 126 7.93 -3.22 8.19
N PHE A 127 8.99 -2.40 8.19
CA PHE A 127 9.69 -2.01 6.98
C PHE A 127 10.31 -3.20 6.25
N MET A 128 11.05 -4.05 6.95
CA MET A 128 11.73 -5.21 6.35
C MET A 128 10.72 -6.22 5.79
N GLN A 129 9.65 -6.52 6.54
CA GLN A 129 8.62 -7.46 6.11
C GLN A 129 7.80 -6.88 4.94
N SER A 130 7.39 -5.61 5.02
CA SER A 130 6.67 -4.93 3.96
C SER A 130 7.47 -4.85 2.66
N LEU A 131 8.77 -4.57 2.72
CA LEU A 131 9.63 -4.58 1.53
C LEU A 131 9.71 -5.98 0.90
N LEU A 132 9.94 -7.01 1.71
CA LEU A 132 10.05 -8.38 1.23
C LEU A 132 8.74 -8.83 0.56
N VAL A 133 7.61 -8.61 1.24
CA VAL A 133 6.28 -8.92 0.70
C VAL A 133 6.01 -8.12 -0.57
N PHE A 134 6.38 -6.84 -0.60
CA PHE A 134 6.22 -5.99 -1.77
C PHE A 134 6.97 -6.52 -2.99
N PHE A 135 8.24 -6.93 -2.85
CA PHE A 135 9.01 -7.48 -3.98
C PHE A 135 8.46 -8.83 -4.48
N ILE A 136 8.03 -9.69 -3.56
CA ILE A 136 7.36 -10.95 -3.92
C ILE A 136 6.07 -10.63 -4.70
N MET A 137 5.22 -9.79 -4.13
CA MET A 137 3.97 -9.37 -4.73
C MET A 137 4.20 -8.72 -6.10
N GLU A 138 5.16 -7.80 -6.22
CA GLU A 138 5.46 -7.15 -7.48
C GLU A 138 5.80 -8.18 -8.57
N ARG A 139 6.61 -9.20 -8.25
CA ARG A 139 6.98 -10.23 -9.24
C ARG A 139 5.80 -11.10 -9.68
N PHE A 140 4.99 -11.57 -8.75
CA PHE A 140 3.88 -12.50 -9.05
C PHE A 140 2.63 -11.79 -9.58
N LEU A 141 2.28 -10.67 -8.93
CA LEU A 141 1.06 -9.92 -9.22
C LEU A 141 1.18 -9.15 -10.52
N LEU A 142 2.37 -8.60 -10.84
CA LEU A 142 2.61 -8.00 -12.15
C LEU A 142 2.38 -9.02 -13.26
N LYS A 143 2.98 -10.21 -13.15
CA LYS A 143 2.81 -11.29 -14.13
C LYS A 143 1.33 -11.66 -14.32
N TRP A 144 0.61 -11.90 -13.22
CA TRP A 144 -0.81 -12.28 -13.28
C TRP A 144 -1.73 -11.19 -13.87
N VAL A 145 -1.40 -9.92 -13.64
CA VAL A 145 -2.19 -8.78 -14.12
C VAL A 145 -1.91 -8.47 -15.60
N THR A 146 -0.71 -8.79 -16.09
CA THR A 146 -0.31 -8.61 -17.50
C THR A 146 -0.69 -9.77 -18.40
N ASP A 147 -0.68 -11.00 -17.87
CA ASP A 147 -1.22 -12.19 -18.54
C ASP A 147 -2.75 -12.07 -18.72
#